data_AF-A0A4V2M2N4-F1
#
_entry.id   AF-A0A4V2M2N4-F1
#
_cell.length_a   1.000
_cell.length_b   1.000
_cell.length_c   1.000
_cell.angle_alpha   90.00
_cell.angle_beta   90.00
_cell.angle_gamma   90.00
#
_symmetry.space_group_name_H-M   'P 1'
#
loop_
_entity.id
_entity.type
_entity.pdbx_description
1 polymer ?
#
loop_
_entity_poly.entity_id
_entity_poly.type
_entity_poly.pdbx_seq_one_letter_code
_entity_poly.pdbx_strand_id
1 'polypeptide(L)'
;MARHRFGEGQYRYFDRPFPEAVEALRQALYPRLLPIAREWYSKLGREAEWPDTLDEWLDMCHRAGQTRPTPILLRYGAGDWNVLHRDLYGDQVFPLQVVINLNDPGVDHTGGEFLLVEQRPRAQSRGTSTLIPYGHGLVFTTRDRPVKSSRGWSAAPVRHGVSAIRSGQRHTLGLVFHDAK
;
A
#
# COMPACT_ATOMS: atom_id res chain seq x y z
N MET A 1 14.53 -7.43 3.45
CA MET A 1 14.60 -5.94 3.44
C MET A 1 16.02 -5.38 3.42
N ALA A 2 16.99 -6.02 4.11
CA ALA A 2 18.37 -5.53 4.20
C ALA A 2 19.07 -5.24 2.86
N ARG A 3 18.80 -6.03 1.80
CA ARG A 3 19.43 -5.84 0.48
C ARG A 3 19.03 -4.54 -0.23
N HIS A 4 17.93 -3.90 0.18
CA HIS A 4 17.39 -2.68 -0.45
C HIS A 4 17.25 -1.50 0.52
N ARG A 5 17.82 -1.58 1.74
CA ARG A 5 17.79 -0.52 2.77
C ARG A 5 16.37 -0.07 3.18
N PHE A 6 15.34 -0.90 3.00
CA PHE A 6 13.96 -0.60 3.42
C PHE A 6 13.66 -0.94 4.89
N GLY A 7 14.68 -1.27 5.68
CA GLY A 7 14.56 -1.67 7.08
C GLY A 7 14.96 -3.13 7.31
N GLU A 8 14.53 -3.66 8.45
CA GLU A 8 14.82 -5.03 8.92
C GLU A 8 13.51 -5.84 8.87
N GLY A 9 13.57 -7.07 8.35
CA GLY A 9 12.40 -7.89 8.05
C GLY A 9 12.51 -8.68 6.74
N GLN A 10 11.60 -9.64 6.58
CA GLN A 10 11.52 -10.54 5.43
C GLN A 10 10.27 -10.22 4.62
N TYR A 11 10.39 -10.30 3.29
CA TYR A 11 9.25 -10.23 2.38
C TYR A 11 9.36 -11.30 1.32
N ARG A 12 8.21 -11.76 0.85
CA ARG A 12 8.11 -12.67 -0.28
C ARG A 12 6.95 -12.23 -1.15
N TYR A 13 7.26 -11.95 -2.41
CA TYR A 13 6.22 -11.74 -3.43
C TYR A 13 5.59 -13.09 -3.77
N PHE A 14 4.30 -13.09 -4.03
CA PHE A 14 3.62 -14.26 -4.58
C PHE A 14 3.90 -14.35 -6.07
N ASP A 15 4.19 -15.56 -6.53
CA ASP A 15 4.21 -15.89 -7.96
C ASP A 15 2.83 -16.41 -8.38
N ARG A 16 2.52 -16.31 -9.67
CA ARG A 16 1.31 -16.92 -10.24
C ARG A 16 1.50 -18.43 -10.40
N PRO A 17 0.46 -19.26 -10.18
CA PRO A 17 -0.88 -18.89 -9.70
C PRO A 17 -0.85 -18.50 -8.21
N PHE A 18 -1.62 -17.47 -7.84
CA PHE A 18 -1.73 -17.06 -6.44
C PHE A 18 -2.60 -18.02 -5.63
N PRO A 19 -2.47 -18.06 -4.29
CA PRO A 19 -3.50 -18.62 -3.44
C PRO A 19 -4.85 -17.95 -3.72
N GLU A 20 -5.93 -18.75 -3.79
CA GLU A 20 -7.28 -18.30 -4.14
C GLU A 20 -7.72 -17.06 -3.35
N ALA A 21 -7.46 -17.04 -2.04
CA ALA A 21 -7.81 -15.92 -1.18
C ALA A 21 -7.13 -14.60 -1.58
N VAL A 22 -5.88 -14.64 -2.06
CA VAL A 22 -5.16 -13.43 -2.49
C VAL A 22 -5.79 -12.86 -3.74
N GLU A 23 -6.11 -13.71 -4.71
CA GLU A 23 -6.76 -13.29 -5.95
C GLU A 23 -8.19 -12.78 -5.69
N ALA A 24 -8.98 -13.54 -4.94
CA ALA A 24 -10.35 -13.17 -4.57
C ALA A 24 -10.42 -11.81 -3.84
N LEU A 25 -9.49 -11.55 -2.91
CA LEU A 25 -9.41 -10.26 -2.21
C LEU A 25 -9.10 -9.11 -3.17
N ARG A 26 -8.16 -9.29 -4.11
CA ARG A 26 -7.83 -8.23 -5.09
C ARG A 26 -9.01 -7.93 -6.00
N GLN A 27 -9.65 -8.97 -6.54
CA GLN A 27 -10.82 -8.83 -7.40
C GLN A 27 -11.99 -8.17 -6.67
N ALA A 28 -12.21 -8.49 -5.39
CA ALA A 28 -13.28 -7.91 -4.59
C ALA A 28 -13.02 -6.45 -4.16
N LEU A 29 -11.76 -6.09 -3.90
CA LEU A 29 -11.38 -4.77 -3.41
C LEU A 29 -11.26 -3.73 -4.52
N TYR A 30 -10.70 -4.09 -5.67
CA TYR A 30 -10.48 -3.17 -6.78
C TYR A 30 -11.72 -2.31 -7.15
N PRO A 31 -12.90 -2.89 -7.45
CA PRO A 31 -14.08 -2.11 -7.83
C PRO A 31 -14.60 -1.21 -6.70
N ARG A 32 -14.26 -1.49 -5.43
CA ARG A 32 -14.61 -0.65 -4.28
C ARG A 32 -13.63 0.51 -4.11
N LEU A 33 -12.38 0.33 -4.51
CA LEU A 33 -11.33 1.35 -4.45
C LEU A 33 -11.35 2.28 -5.66
N LEU A 34 -11.81 1.78 -6.81
CA LEU A 34 -11.83 2.52 -8.07
C LEU A 34 -12.59 3.86 -8.00
N PRO A 35 -13.81 3.96 -7.40
CA PRO A 35 -14.48 5.25 -7.25
C PRO A 35 -13.68 6.26 -6.42
N ILE A 36 -12.99 5.79 -5.37
CA ILE A 36 -12.15 6.65 -4.52
C ILE A 36 -10.94 7.16 -5.32
N ALA A 37 -10.30 6.27 -6.09
CA ALA A 37 -9.18 6.63 -6.95
C ALA A 37 -9.57 7.67 -8.02
N ARG A 38 -10.70 7.46 -8.70
CA ARG A 38 -11.26 8.38 -9.70
C ARG A 38 -11.64 9.73 -9.08
N GLU A 39 -12.29 9.74 -7.91
CA GLU A 39 -12.61 10.98 -7.18
C GLU A 39 -11.34 11.75 -6.81
N TRP A 40 -10.29 11.05 -6.35
CA TRP A 40 -9.03 11.68 -6.00
C TRP A 40 -8.35 12.32 -7.21
N TYR A 41 -8.36 11.66 -8.35
CA TYR A 41 -7.80 12.22 -9.59
C TYR A 41 -8.61 13.41 -10.10
N SER A 42 -9.94 13.32 -10.07
CA SER A 42 -10.83 14.44 -10.41
C SER A 42 -10.55 15.67 -9.54
N LYS A 43 -10.43 15.49 -8.21
CA LYS A 43 -10.03 16.58 -7.29
C LYS A 43 -8.69 17.21 -7.65
N LEU A 44 -7.74 16.41 -8.13
CA LEU A 44 -6.41 16.87 -8.52
C LEU A 44 -6.34 17.38 -9.97
N GLY A 45 -7.46 17.46 -10.69
CA GLY A 45 -7.52 17.87 -12.10
C GLY A 45 -6.81 16.90 -13.04
N ARG A 46 -6.79 15.61 -12.70
CA ARG A 46 -6.17 14.53 -13.48
C ARG A 46 -7.24 13.64 -14.09
N GLU A 47 -6.94 13.09 -15.25
CA GLU A 47 -7.79 12.10 -15.92
C GLU A 47 -7.46 10.69 -15.43
N ALA A 48 -8.48 9.92 -15.04
CA ALA A 48 -8.31 8.58 -14.50
C ALA A 48 -8.28 7.55 -15.64
N GLU A 49 -7.18 6.80 -15.72
CA GLU A 49 -6.90 5.85 -16.81
C GLU A 49 -7.39 4.42 -16.48
N TRP A 50 -7.85 4.19 -15.25
CA TRP A 50 -8.16 2.85 -14.75
C TRP A 50 -9.52 2.35 -15.26
N PRO A 51 -9.59 1.14 -15.87
CA PRO A 51 -10.83 0.52 -16.31
C PRO A 51 -11.69 0.04 -15.13
N ASP A 52 -12.86 -0.54 -15.42
CA ASP A 52 -13.82 -0.96 -14.39
C ASP A 52 -13.45 -2.29 -13.72
N THR A 53 -12.59 -3.10 -14.35
CA THR A 53 -12.15 -4.41 -13.83
C THR A 53 -10.65 -4.44 -13.56
N LEU A 54 -10.24 -5.26 -12.57
CA LEU A 54 -8.84 -5.44 -12.25
C LEU A 54 -8.10 -6.13 -13.40
N ASP A 55 -8.73 -7.10 -14.07
CA ASP A 55 -8.11 -7.85 -15.17
C ASP A 55 -7.76 -6.94 -16.35
N GLU A 56 -8.68 -6.07 -16.79
CA GLU A 56 -8.40 -5.09 -17.85
C GLU A 56 -7.26 -4.14 -17.46
N TRP A 57 -7.21 -3.75 -16.17
CA TRP A 57 -6.14 -2.89 -15.67
C TRP A 57 -4.78 -3.59 -15.63
N LEU A 58 -4.74 -4.87 -15.25
CA LEU A 58 -3.51 -5.66 -15.29
C LEU A 58 -3.07 -5.92 -16.73
N ASP A 59 -3.98 -6.12 -17.67
CA ASP A 59 -3.67 -6.22 -19.10
C ASP A 59 -3.03 -4.91 -19.63
N MET A 60 -3.51 -3.75 -19.16
CA MET A 60 -2.87 -2.46 -19.48
C MET A 60 -1.46 -2.38 -18.92
N CYS A 61 -1.24 -2.83 -17.68
CA CYS A 61 0.10 -2.93 -17.10
C CYS A 61 1.01 -3.83 -17.95
N HIS A 62 0.50 -5.00 -18.37
CA HIS A 62 1.27 -5.98 -19.17
C HIS A 62 1.63 -5.43 -20.54
N ARG A 63 0.71 -4.73 -21.22
CA ARG A 63 0.99 -4.02 -22.47
C ARG A 63 2.05 -2.93 -22.31
N ALA A 64 2.15 -2.31 -21.13
CA ALA A 64 3.20 -1.36 -20.77
C ALA A 64 4.52 -2.04 -20.33
N GLY A 65 4.62 -3.37 -20.40
CA GLY A 65 5.81 -4.13 -20.01
C GLY A 65 5.93 -4.37 -18.50
N GLN A 66 4.88 -4.11 -17.72
CA GLN A 66 4.82 -4.43 -16.30
C GLN A 66 4.14 -5.77 -16.08
N THR A 67 4.91 -6.84 -15.93
CA THR A 67 4.38 -8.23 -15.86
C THR A 67 4.63 -8.93 -14.52
N ARG A 68 5.45 -8.32 -13.64
CA ARG A 68 5.82 -8.92 -12.36
C ARG A 68 4.70 -8.73 -11.34
N PRO A 69 4.18 -9.79 -10.74
CA PRO A 69 3.13 -9.68 -9.73
C PRO A 69 3.63 -8.94 -8.48
N THR A 70 2.74 -8.19 -7.86
CA THR A 70 3.04 -7.32 -6.70
C THR A 70 2.41 -7.72 -5.35
N PRO A 71 1.46 -8.68 -5.24
CA PRO A 71 1.04 -9.17 -3.93
C PRO A 71 2.24 -9.71 -3.12
N ILE A 72 2.27 -9.38 -1.83
CA ILE A 72 3.46 -9.62 -1.00
C ILE A 72 3.07 -10.04 0.40
N LEU A 73 3.74 -11.06 0.93
CA LEU A 73 3.68 -11.42 2.35
C LEU A 73 4.90 -10.82 3.04
N LEU A 74 4.67 -10.05 4.10
CA LEU A 74 5.73 -9.48 4.93
C LEU A 74 5.74 -10.15 6.30
N ARG A 75 6.93 -10.39 6.83
CA ARG A 75 7.18 -10.96 8.15
C ARG A 75 8.21 -10.11 8.88
N TYR A 76 7.87 -9.72 10.09
CA TYR A 76 8.71 -8.95 11.00
C TYR A 76 8.83 -9.69 12.34
N GLY A 77 10.03 -9.78 12.89
CA GLY A 77 10.31 -10.22 14.26
C GLY A 77 10.65 -9.04 15.18
N ALA A 78 10.94 -9.31 16.45
CA ALA A 78 11.37 -8.28 17.39
C ALA A 78 12.60 -7.50 16.88
N GLY A 79 12.55 -6.17 16.97
CA GLY A 79 13.57 -5.25 16.44
C GLY A 79 13.33 -4.83 14.99
N ASP A 80 12.64 -5.65 14.20
CA ASP A 80 12.37 -5.36 12.78
C ASP A 80 11.46 -4.13 12.62
N TRP A 81 11.59 -3.45 11.47
CA TRP A 81 10.87 -2.22 11.15
C TRP A 81 10.92 -1.96 9.63
N ASN A 82 10.05 -1.07 9.14
CA ASN A 82 10.05 -0.69 7.72
C ASN A 82 10.17 0.83 7.56
N VAL A 83 11.13 1.27 6.75
CA VAL A 83 11.36 2.70 6.48
C VAL A 83 10.12 3.36 5.88
N LEU A 84 10.05 4.68 6.02
CA LEU A 84 9.05 5.47 5.28
C LEU A 84 9.40 5.50 3.78
N HIS A 85 8.60 4.84 2.96
CA HIS A 85 8.78 4.70 1.51
C HIS A 85 7.49 4.96 0.72
N ARG A 86 7.56 4.72 -0.60
CA ARG A 86 6.45 4.73 -1.56
C ARG A 86 6.60 3.53 -2.47
N ASP A 87 5.47 2.98 -2.89
CA ASP A 87 5.42 1.75 -3.67
C ASP A 87 5.17 2.05 -5.16
N LEU A 88 6.14 2.72 -5.79
CA LEU A 88 6.08 3.08 -7.21
C LEU A 88 6.80 2.04 -8.05
N TYR A 89 6.04 1.08 -8.57
CA TYR A 89 6.58 -0.06 -9.31
C TYR A 89 6.27 0.04 -10.81
N GLY A 90 6.87 1.03 -11.47
CA GLY A 90 6.68 1.28 -12.92
C GLY A 90 5.87 2.54 -13.21
N ASP A 91 5.45 2.65 -14.47
CA ASP A 91 4.74 3.80 -15.04
C ASP A 91 3.22 3.72 -14.80
N GLN A 92 2.63 2.51 -14.92
CA GLN A 92 1.21 2.25 -14.68
C GLN A 92 0.98 1.95 -13.20
N VAL A 93 0.37 2.90 -12.49
CA VAL A 93 0.20 2.86 -11.04
C VAL A 93 -1.26 3.08 -10.66
N PHE A 94 -1.82 2.11 -9.92
CA PHE A 94 -3.06 2.33 -9.18
C PHE A 94 -2.76 3.07 -7.86
N PRO A 95 -3.50 4.13 -7.48
CA PRO A 95 -3.07 5.08 -6.47
C PRO A 95 -3.37 4.62 -5.03
N LEU A 96 -4.04 3.48 -4.87
CA LEU A 96 -4.43 2.91 -3.58
C LEU A 96 -3.88 1.49 -3.44
N GLN A 97 -3.56 1.12 -2.21
CA GLN A 97 -3.08 -0.21 -1.83
C GLN A 97 -3.73 -0.62 -0.51
N VAL A 98 -3.74 -1.92 -0.23
CA VAL A 98 -4.28 -2.46 1.03
C VAL A 98 -3.20 -3.27 1.73
N VAL A 99 -3.07 -3.08 3.05
CA VAL A 99 -2.33 -4.01 3.91
C VAL A 99 -3.29 -4.68 4.88
N ILE A 100 -3.24 -5.99 4.98
CA ILE A 100 -4.08 -6.80 5.86
C ILE A 100 -3.20 -7.39 6.96
N ASN A 101 -3.61 -7.24 8.22
CA ASN A 101 -2.88 -7.79 9.34
C ASN A 101 -3.29 -9.25 9.62
N LEU A 102 -2.30 -10.13 9.77
CA LEU A 102 -2.51 -11.58 9.90
C LEU A 102 -2.12 -12.12 11.28
N ASN A 103 -1.77 -11.24 12.22
CA ASN A 103 -1.47 -11.57 13.61
C ASN A 103 -2.32 -10.74 14.57
N ASP A 104 -2.47 -11.22 15.80
CA ASP A 104 -3.23 -10.53 16.85
C ASP A 104 -2.34 -9.56 17.65
N PRO A 105 -2.54 -8.23 17.52
CA PRO A 105 -1.73 -7.25 18.24
C PRO A 105 -1.94 -7.31 19.75
N GLY A 106 -0.86 -7.29 20.51
CA GLY A 106 -0.87 -7.46 21.96
C GLY A 106 -0.76 -8.91 22.42
N VAL A 107 -0.99 -9.87 21.53
CA VAL A 107 -0.81 -11.32 21.78
C VAL A 107 0.40 -11.84 21.02
N ASP A 108 0.39 -11.73 19.70
CA ASP A 108 1.46 -12.23 18.82
C ASP A 108 2.64 -11.27 18.72
N HIS A 109 2.38 -9.97 18.89
CA HIS A 109 3.42 -8.93 18.87
C HIS A 109 3.01 -7.67 19.62
N THR A 110 4.01 -6.87 20.01
CA THR A 110 3.82 -5.48 20.47
C THR A 110 4.60 -4.50 19.58
N GLY A 111 4.15 -3.26 19.49
CA GLY A 111 4.63 -2.34 18.44
C GLY A 111 4.15 -2.77 17.05
N GLY A 112 4.86 -2.34 15.99
CA GLY A 112 4.50 -2.69 14.61
C GLY A 112 3.27 -1.97 14.07
N GLU A 113 3.02 -0.77 14.58
CA GLU A 113 2.01 0.12 14.02
C GLU A 113 2.35 0.48 12.57
N PHE A 114 1.32 0.51 11.72
CA PHE A 114 1.44 1.04 10.38
C PHE A 114 1.57 2.57 10.46
N LEU A 115 2.58 3.10 9.79
CA LEU A 115 2.92 4.50 9.82
C LEU A 115 2.53 5.16 8.51
N LEU A 116 1.94 6.35 8.59
CA LEU A 116 1.72 7.26 7.48
C LEU A 116 2.34 8.61 7.81
N VAL A 117 3.11 9.17 6.88
CA VAL A 117 3.65 10.52 6.99
C VAL A 117 3.20 11.33 5.79
N GLU A 118 2.30 12.28 6.04
CA GLU A 118 1.76 13.21 5.06
C GLU A 118 2.59 14.51 5.08
N GLN A 119 3.21 14.83 3.94
CA GLN A 119 3.94 16.08 3.78
C GLN A 119 2.96 17.25 3.59
N ARG A 120 3.17 18.31 4.37
CA ARG A 120 2.33 19.51 4.36
C ARG A 120 3.13 20.70 3.83
N PRO A 121 2.70 21.36 2.73
CA PRO A 121 3.43 22.51 2.20
C PRO A 121 3.63 23.60 3.26
N ARG A 122 4.89 24.03 3.45
CA ARG A 122 5.28 25.08 4.42
C ARG A 122 4.89 24.81 5.88
N ALA A 123 4.69 23.54 6.25
CA ALA A 123 4.42 23.11 7.61
C ALA A 123 5.16 21.81 7.93
N GLN A 124 5.26 21.46 9.21
CA GLN A 124 5.77 20.16 9.61
C GLN A 124 4.86 19.04 9.10
N SER A 125 5.49 17.91 8.73
CA SER A 125 4.77 16.72 8.28
C SER A 125 3.86 16.18 9.37
N ARG A 126 2.73 15.59 8.98
CA ARG A 126 1.81 14.96 9.92
C ARG A 126 2.02 13.45 9.90
N GLY A 127 2.43 12.91 11.04
CA GLY A 127 2.49 11.47 11.28
C GLY A 127 1.13 10.90 11.72
N THR A 128 0.82 9.69 11.30
CA THR A 128 -0.28 8.88 11.81
C THR A 128 0.24 7.47 12.07
N SER A 129 -0.13 6.91 13.21
CA SER A 129 0.25 5.57 13.63
C SER A 129 -1.02 4.78 13.87
N THR A 130 -1.13 3.59 13.29
CA THR A 130 -2.33 2.76 13.39
C THR A 130 -1.94 1.31 13.63
N LEU A 131 -2.37 0.75 14.75
CA LEU A 131 -2.30 -0.68 15.00
C LEU A 131 -3.50 -1.34 14.33
N ILE A 132 -3.23 -2.13 13.28
CA ILE A 132 -4.29 -2.77 12.48
C ILE A 132 -4.75 -4.04 13.22
N PRO A 133 -6.03 -4.20 13.56
CA PRO A 133 -6.51 -5.41 14.23
C PRO A 133 -6.34 -6.66 13.35
N TYR A 134 -6.32 -7.84 13.97
CA TYR A 134 -6.27 -9.11 13.24
C TYR A 134 -7.39 -9.21 12.20
N GLY A 135 -7.06 -9.67 10.99
CA GLY A 135 -7.99 -9.86 9.88
C GLY A 135 -8.50 -8.57 9.23
N HIS A 136 -8.08 -7.39 9.70
CA HIS A 136 -8.52 -6.11 9.14
C HIS A 136 -7.56 -5.60 8.06
N GLY A 137 -8.12 -4.94 7.06
CA GLY A 137 -7.39 -4.24 6.01
C GLY A 137 -7.32 -2.74 6.25
N LEU A 138 -6.15 -2.14 6.06
CA LEU A 138 -5.97 -0.69 5.99
C LEU A 138 -5.71 -0.28 4.53
N VAL A 139 -6.55 0.60 4.00
CA VAL A 139 -6.37 1.21 2.68
C VAL A 139 -5.51 2.46 2.82
N PHE A 140 -4.48 2.59 1.98
CA PHE A 140 -3.60 3.75 1.96
C PHE A 140 -3.17 4.10 0.54
N THR A 141 -2.55 5.26 0.36
CA THR A 141 -2.10 5.74 -0.95
C THR A 141 -0.71 5.25 -1.32
N THR A 142 -0.51 4.95 -2.59
CA THR A 142 0.79 4.60 -3.16
C THR A 142 1.77 5.78 -3.18
N ARG A 143 1.29 7.02 -3.30
CA ARG A 143 2.16 8.21 -3.45
C ARG A 143 1.59 9.49 -2.86
N ASP A 144 0.40 9.89 -3.29
CA ASP A 144 -0.19 11.19 -2.95
C ASP A 144 -1.66 11.02 -2.56
N ARG A 145 -2.18 11.94 -1.76
CA ARG A 145 -3.62 12.09 -1.56
C ARG A 145 -4.07 13.53 -1.80
N PRO A 146 -5.33 13.78 -2.22
CA PRO A 146 -5.87 15.12 -2.30
C PRO A 146 -6.07 15.73 -0.91
N VAL A 147 -5.58 16.95 -0.72
CA VAL A 147 -5.82 17.77 0.47
C VAL A 147 -6.42 19.11 0.06
N LYS A 148 -7.30 19.67 0.90
CA LYS A 148 -7.87 21.00 0.66
C LYS A 148 -6.76 22.05 0.75
N SER A 149 -6.79 23.00 -0.19
CA SER A 149 -5.91 24.17 -0.24
C SER A 149 -6.74 25.44 -0.49
N SER A 150 -6.12 26.61 -0.41
CA SER A 150 -6.80 27.87 -0.69
C SER A 150 -7.28 28.00 -2.15
N ARG A 151 -6.73 27.21 -3.07
CA ARG A 151 -7.10 27.19 -4.51
C ARG A 151 -7.88 25.92 -4.90
N GLY A 152 -8.56 25.28 -3.94
CA GLY A 152 -9.30 24.03 -4.17
C GLY A 152 -8.57 22.84 -3.56
N TRP A 153 -7.94 22.01 -4.39
CA TRP A 153 -7.26 20.79 -3.95
C TRP A 153 -5.80 20.78 -4.40
N SER A 154 -4.93 20.18 -3.60
CA SER A 154 -3.53 19.93 -3.96
C SER A 154 -3.13 18.51 -3.60
N ALA A 155 -2.13 17.97 -4.29
CA ALA A 155 -1.54 16.70 -3.93
C ALA A 155 -0.66 16.87 -2.68
N ALA A 156 -0.96 16.11 -1.62
CA ALA A 156 -0.08 15.94 -0.48
C ALA A 156 0.71 14.64 -0.65
N PRO A 157 2.05 14.72 -0.78
CA PRO A 157 2.87 13.54 -0.87
C PRO A 157 2.84 12.76 0.46
N VAL A 158 2.66 11.45 0.39
CA VAL A 158 2.59 10.55 1.54
C VAL A 158 3.72 9.53 1.46
N ARG A 159 4.25 9.12 2.61
CA ARG A 159 5.09 7.93 2.76
C ARG A 159 4.48 7.01 3.80
N HIS A 160 4.67 5.71 3.65
CA HIS A 160 4.24 4.71 4.61
C HIS A 160 5.39 3.84 5.08
N GLY A 161 5.22 3.23 6.24
CA GLY A 161 6.21 2.34 6.85
C GLY A 161 5.61 1.56 8.02
N VAL A 162 6.47 0.94 8.81
CA VAL A 162 6.07 0.17 10.00
C VAL A 162 7.02 0.53 11.13
N SER A 163 6.48 0.86 12.30
CA SER A 163 7.28 1.11 13.50
C SER A 163 8.01 -0.17 13.94
N ALA A 164 8.97 -0.03 14.85
CA ALA A 164 9.68 -1.18 15.38
C ALA A 164 8.72 -2.17 16.07
N ILE A 165 8.87 -3.46 15.75
CA ILE A 165 8.28 -4.53 16.54
C ILE A 165 9.05 -4.59 17.86
N ARG A 166 8.37 -4.41 18.99
CA ARG A 166 9.00 -4.44 20.31
C ARG A 166 9.15 -5.85 20.84
N SER A 167 8.19 -6.72 20.56
CA SER A 167 8.24 -8.15 20.90
C SER A 167 7.41 -8.98 19.91
N GLY A 168 7.72 -10.27 19.81
CA GLY A 168 6.90 -11.23 19.06
C GLY A 168 7.14 -11.22 17.54
N GLN A 169 6.12 -11.64 16.78
CA GLN A 169 6.17 -11.73 15.31
C GLN A 169 4.90 -11.15 14.67
N ARG A 170 5.09 -10.43 13.57
CA ARG A 170 4.01 -9.79 12.80
C ARG A 170 4.07 -10.17 11.34
N HIS A 171 2.95 -10.66 10.81
CA HIS A 171 2.73 -10.98 9.41
C HIS A 171 1.66 -10.10 8.82
N THR A 172 1.89 -9.63 7.60
CA THR A 172 0.92 -8.85 6.85
C THR A 172 0.90 -9.24 5.38
N LEU A 173 -0.29 -9.22 4.78
CA LEU A 173 -0.49 -9.33 3.35
C LEU A 173 -0.61 -7.92 2.74
N GLY A 174 0.32 -7.55 1.87
CA GLY A 174 0.23 -6.36 1.04
C GLY A 174 -0.42 -6.69 -0.30
N LEU A 175 -1.47 -5.95 -0.65
CA LEU A 175 -2.20 -6.04 -1.91
C LEU A 175 -2.01 -4.76 -2.70
N VAL A 176 -1.30 -4.90 -3.81
CA VAL A 176 -1.12 -3.86 -4.81
C VAL A 176 -1.92 -4.24 -6.06
N PHE A 177 -2.53 -3.24 -6.68
CA PHE A 177 -3.48 -3.42 -7.78
C PHE A 177 -2.88 -3.08 -9.14
N HIS A 178 -1.57 -3.12 -9.29
CA HIS A 178 -0.87 -2.99 -10.57
C HIS A 178 0.36 -3.90 -10.53
N ASP A 179 0.80 -4.41 -11.69
CA ASP A 179 2.02 -5.20 -11.77
C ASP A 179 3.26 -4.31 -11.90
N ALA A 180 4.42 -4.85 -11.56
CA ALA A 180 5.71 -4.18 -11.65
C ALA A 180 6.43 -4.52 -12.96
N LYS A 181 7.36 -3.65 -13.38
CA LYS A 181 8.26 -3.90 -14.52
C LYS A 181 9.31 -4.94 -14.19
#